data_AF-A0A947YC28-F1
#
_entry.id   AF-A0A947YC28-F1
#
_cell.length_a   1.000
_cell.length_b   1.000
_cell.length_c   1.000
_cell.angle_alpha   90.00
_cell.angle_beta   90.00
_cell.angle_gamma   90.00
#
_symmetry.space_group_name_H-M   'P 1'
#
loop_
_entity.id
_entity.type
_entity.pdbx_description
1 polymer ?
#
loop_
_entity_poly.entity_id
_entity_poly.type
_entity_poly.pdbx_seq_one_letter_code
_entity_poly.pdbx_strand_id
1 'polypeptide(L)'
;MKTNEVSFGGDLPSGYVGTNTREASEHPAAEWALETGFDAVQVDCTTAVVLKILDGKCKMSAGEMTAILTIYDVVHDMFPSMLGDAVHEAIRALRTQDSDAARERIHHLRVQAEAEIPKPVMKSYKAFLHDGLFG
;
A
#
# COMPACT_ATOMS: atom_id res chain seq x y z
N MET A 1 14.86 -33.08 -18.22
CA MET A 1 13.61 -32.65 -17.55
C MET A 1 13.93 -31.34 -16.85
N LYS A 2 13.45 -30.21 -17.37
CA LYS A 2 13.71 -28.89 -16.77
C LYS A 2 12.67 -28.64 -15.69
N THR A 3 13.07 -28.65 -14.43
CA THR A 3 12.26 -28.11 -13.32
C THR A 3 12.51 -26.61 -13.28
N ASN A 4 11.53 -25.83 -13.76
CA ASN A 4 11.47 -24.41 -13.51
C ASN A 4 11.04 -24.22 -12.05
N GLU A 5 11.99 -23.91 -11.18
CA GLU A 5 11.69 -23.23 -9.91
C GLU A 5 11.37 -21.78 -10.24
N VAL A 6 10.10 -21.43 -10.11
CA VAL A 6 9.62 -20.07 -10.23
C VAL A 6 9.62 -19.49 -8.82
N SER A 7 10.78 -18.98 -8.39
CA SER A 7 10.90 -18.16 -7.19
C SER A 7 10.22 -16.81 -7.45
N PHE A 8 9.04 -16.62 -6.87
CA PHE A 8 8.41 -15.31 -6.72
C PHE A 8 8.16 -15.08 -5.23
N GLY A 9 9.26 -14.96 -4.49
CA GLY A 9 9.31 -14.19 -3.25
C GLY A 9 9.68 -12.77 -3.65
N GLY A 10 8.69 -11.89 -3.81
CA GLY A 10 8.97 -10.46 -3.76
C GLY A 10 9.29 -10.16 -2.31
N ASP A 11 10.56 -10.20 -1.94
CA ASP A 11 11.02 -9.61 -0.69
C ASP A 11 10.45 -8.19 -0.65
N LEU A 12 9.60 -7.92 0.34
CA LEU A 12 9.42 -6.55 0.81
C LEU A 12 10.83 -5.96 0.94
N PRO A 13 11.10 -4.73 0.47
CA PRO A 13 12.44 -4.17 0.55
C PRO A 13 12.97 -4.39 1.96
N SER A 14 14.01 -5.23 2.05
CA SER A 14 14.51 -5.79 3.31
C SER A 14 14.78 -4.65 4.29
N GLY A 15 13.88 -4.44 5.25
CA GLY A 15 13.98 -3.38 6.26
C GLY A 15 12.93 -2.28 6.25
N TYR A 16 11.81 -2.37 5.50
CA TYR A 16 10.70 -1.43 5.69
C TYR A 16 9.96 -1.67 7.02
N VAL A 17 10.56 -1.14 8.09
CA VAL A 17 9.93 -0.94 9.39
C VAL A 17 9.19 0.39 9.27
N GLY A 18 7.87 0.40 9.41
CA GLY A 18 7.04 1.60 9.22
C GLY A 18 7.69 2.82 9.87
N THR A 19 7.86 3.90 9.10
CA THR A 19 8.75 4.99 9.47
C THR A 19 8.26 5.67 10.74
N ASN A 20 9.16 5.79 11.71
CA ASN A 20 9.04 6.78 12.78
C ASN A 20 8.86 8.15 12.09
N THR A 21 7.87 8.95 12.49
CA THR A 21 7.31 10.12 11.77
C THR A 21 8.32 11.16 11.25
N ARG A 22 9.60 11.08 11.61
CA ARG A 22 10.69 11.95 11.15
C ARG A 22 11.41 11.49 9.86
N GLU A 23 11.35 10.21 9.46
CA GLU A 23 11.95 9.77 8.19
C GLU A 23 10.95 9.77 7.03
N ALA A 24 9.65 9.63 7.32
CA ALA A 24 8.59 9.85 6.34
C ALA A 24 8.68 11.25 5.71
N SER A 25 9.09 12.27 6.47
CA SER A 25 9.15 13.66 6.02
C SER A 25 10.25 13.97 5.01
N GLU A 26 11.18 13.05 4.70
CA GLU A 26 12.26 13.30 3.74
C GLU A 26 12.00 12.67 2.35
N HIS A 27 10.96 11.84 2.19
CA HIS A 27 10.64 11.26 0.89
C HIS A 27 9.80 12.25 0.06
N PRO A 28 10.16 12.53 -1.21
CA PRO A 28 9.36 13.42 -2.08
C PRO A 28 7.88 13.03 -2.23
N ALA A 29 7.54 11.75 -2.01
CA ALA A 29 6.16 11.26 -2.10
C ALA A 29 5.33 11.66 -0.86
N ALA A 30 5.96 11.82 0.30
CA ALA A 30 5.29 12.33 1.50
C ALA A 30 4.96 13.82 1.36
N GLU A 31 5.93 14.62 0.90
CA GLU A 31 5.72 16.05 0.62
C GLU A 31 4.60 16.23 -0.41
N TRP A 32 4.68 15.51 -1.53
CA TRP A 32 3.63 15.51 -2.54
C TRP A 32 2.26 15.11 -1.96
N ALA A 33 2.17 14.09 -1.10
CA ALA A 33 0.92 13.66 -0.50
C ALA A 33 0.28 14.73 0.39
N LEU A 34 1.09 15.45 1.16
CA LEU A 34 0.64 16.54 2.02
C LEU A 34 0.09 17.72 1.21
N GLU A 35 0.71 18.06 0.08
CA GLU A 35 0.31 19.19 -0.76
C GLU A 35 -0.89 18.89 -1.65
N THR A 36 -1.02 17.65 -2.12
CA THR A 36 -2.02 17.28 -3.13
C THR A 36 -3.46 17.30 -2.61
N GLY A 37 -3.65 17.10 -1.30
CA GLY A 37 -4.97 17.13 -0.66
C GLY A 37 -5.82 15.90 -1.01
N PHE A 38 -5.50 14.76 -0.39
CA PHE A 38 -6.24 13.51 -0.59
C PHE A 38 -7.70 13.61 -0.14
N ASP A 39 -8.59 12.91 -0.84
CA ASP A 39 -9.94 12.61 -0.37
C ASP A 39 -10.05 11.21 0.24
N ALA A 40 -11.17 10.92 0.92
CA ALA A 40 -11.39 9.63 1.57
C ALA A 40 -11.31 8.43 0.61
N VAL A 41 -11.79 8.59 -0.63
CA VAL A 41 -11.77 7.53 -1.64
C VAL A 41 -10.35 7.24 -2.11
N GLN A 42 -9.53 8.28 -2.25
CA GLN A 42 -8.12 8.16 -2.59
C GLN A 42 -7.32 7.52 -1.44
N VAL A 43 -7.65 7.79 -0.18
CA VAL A 43 -7.05 7.10 0.97
C VAL A 43 -7.39 5.61 0.97
N ASP A 44 -8.65 5.23 0.71
CA ASP A 44 -9.03 3.82 0.60
C ASP A 44 -8.35 3.13 -0.58
N CYS A 45 -8.24 3.81 -1.73
CA CYS A 45 -7.48 3.29 -2.87
C CYS A 45 -6.00 3.11 -2.54
N THR A 46 -5.39 4.05 -1.83
CA THR A 46 -4.00 3.96 -1.35
C THR A 46 -3.83 2.74 -0.44
N THR A 47 -4.73 2.57 0.52
CA THR A 47 -4.76 1.43 1.45
C THR A 47 -4.88 0.11 0.69
N ALA A 48 -5.75 0.03 -0.32
CA ALA A 48 -5.88 -1.16 -1.16
C ALA A 48 -4.61 -1.48 -1.95
N VAL A 49 -3.88 -0.47 -2.45
CA VAL A 49 -2.58 -0.70 -3.11
C VAL A 49 -1.53 -1.19 -2.11
N VAL A 50 -1.49 -0.63 -0.89
CA VAL A 50 -0.61 -1.12 0.19
C VAL A 50 -0.89 -2.58 0.52
N LEU A 51 -2.16 -2.99 0.62
CA LEU A 51 -2.52 -4.40 0.80
C LEU A 51 -1.99 -5.28 -0.35
N LYS A 52 -2.04 -4.81 -1.60
CA LYS A 52 -1.46 -5.56 -2.74
C LYS A 52 0.06 -5.64 -2.69
N ILE A 53 0.74 -4.60 -2.20
CA ILE A 53 2.20 -4.60 -2.01
C ILE A 53 2.55 -5.65 -0.95
N LEU A 54 1.89 -5.60 0.20
CA LEU A 54 2.13 -6.50 1.33
C LEU A 54 1.76 -7.97 1.04
N ASP A 55 0.75 -8.23 0.20
CA ASP A 55 0.42 -9.59 -0.30
C ASP A 55 1.32 -10.05 -1.46
N GLY A 56 2.33 -9.25 -1.86
CA GLY A 56 3.24 -9.59 -2.96
C GLY A 56 2.56 -9.69 -4.34
N LYS A 57 1.41 -9.04 -4.53
CA LYS A 57 0.64 -9.03 -5.79
C LYS A 57 0.83 -7.77 -6.62
N CYS A 58 1.59 -6.79 -6.11
CA CYS A 58 1.89 -5.57 -6.82
C CYS A 58 3.00 -5.80 -7.89
N LYS A 59 2.88 -5.14 -9.05
CA LYS A 59 3.85 -5.22 -10.16
C LYS A 59 4.60 -3.90 -10.40
N MET A 60 4.44 -2.94 -9.51
CA MET A 60 5.16 -1.67 -9.54
C MET A 60 6.66 -1.92 -9.25
N SER A 61 7.53 -1.01 -9.66
CA SER A 61 8.94 -1.03 -9.28
C SER A 61 9.11 -0.83 -7.78
N ALA A 62 10.28 -1.20 -7.23
CA ALA A 62 10.57 -1.01 -5.81
C ALA A 62 10.44 0.45 -5.38
N GLY A 63 10.90 1.41 -6.20
CA GLY A 63 10.77 2.84 -5.92
C GLY A 63 9.32 3.30 -5.86
N GLU A 64 8.50 2.87 -6.81
CA GLU A 64 7.06 3.19 -6.81
C GLU A 64 6.32 2.54 -5.62
N MET A 65 6.67 1.31 -5.24
CA MET A 65 6.10 0.67 -4.05
C MET A 65 6.46 1.43 -2.77
N THR A 66 7.72 1.84 -2.62
CA THR A 66 8.18 2.67 -1.48
C THR A 66 7.45 4.01 -1.44
N ALA A 67 7.24 4.66 -2.58
CA ALA A 67 6.50 5.91 -2.67
C ALA A 67 5.04 5.74 -2.15
N ILE A 68 4.34 4.69 -2.57
CA ILE A 68 2.97 4.42 -2.10
C ILE A 68 2.92 4.10 -0.61
N LEU A 69 3.86 3.30 -0.10
CA LEU A 69 3.93 3.00 1.33
C LEU A 69 4.17 4.28 2.15
N THR A 70 4.99 5.20 1.63
CA THR A 70 5.27 6.50 2.24
C THR A 70 4.04 7.40 2.23
N ILE A 71 3.31 7.47 1.11
CA ILE A 71 2.03 8.20 1.03
C ILE A 71 1.05 7.67 2.07
N TYR A 72 0.88 6.35 2.15
CA TYR A 72 -0.01 5.73 3.12
C TYR A 72 0.31 6.12 4.56
N ASP A 73 1.59 6.13 4.95
CA ASP A 73 2.02 6.52 6.30
C ASP A 73 1.57 7.94 6.66
N VAL A 74 1.45 8.81 5.67
CA VAL A 74 0.99 10.20 5.83
C VAL A 74 -0.54 10.30 5.85
N VAL A 75 -1.24 9.62 4.92
CA VAL A 75 -2.66 9.91 4.64
C VAL A 75 -3.65 8.99 5.33
N HIS A 76 -3.24 7.82 5.84
CA HIS A 76 -4.18 6.78 6.30
C HIS A 76 -5.08 7.22 7.47
N ASP A 77 -4.60 8.10 8.34
CA ASP A 77 -5.35 8.60 9.49
C ASP A 77 -6.12 9.92 9.19
N MET A 78 -6.07 10.44 7.96
CA MET A 78 -6.74 11.70 7.60
C MET A 78 -8.27 11.56 7.49
N PHE A 79 -8.75 10.36 7.15
CA PHE A 79 -10.17 10.06 6.97
C PHE A 79 -10.48 8.68 7.57
N PRO A 80 -11.70 8.47 8.10
CA PRO A 80 -12.14 7.13 8.48
C PRO A 80 -12.19 6.24 7.22
N SER A 81 -11.54 5.08 7.26
CA SER A 81 -11.52 4.16 6.13
C SER A 81 -12.87 3.45 5.98
N MET A 82 -13.36 3.34 4.74
CA MET A 82 -14.54 2.51 4.44
C MET A 82 -14.24 1.02 4.55
N LEU A 83 -12.97 0.62 4.46
CA LEU A 83 -12.51 -0.76 4.61
C LEU A 83 -12.48 -1.21 6.08
N GLY A 84 -12.69 -0.27 7.02
CA GLY A 84 -12.73 -0.49 8.46
C GLY A 84 -11.35 -0.55 9.13
N ASP A 85 -11.28 -0.17 10.41
CA ASP A 85 -10.03 -0.01 11.17
C ASP A 85 -9.16 -1.28 11.22
N ALA A 86 -9.79 -2.46 11.10
CA ALA A 86 -9.13 -3.75 11.05
C ALA A 86 -8.07 -3.85 9.94
N VAL A 87 -8.18 -3.02 8.89
CA VAL A 87 -7.20 -2.96 7.79
C VAL A 87 -5.87 -2.37 8.25
N HIS A 88 -5.92 -1.25 8.97
CA HIS A 88 -4.74 -0.54 9.45
C HIS A 88 -4.05 -1.32 10.57
N GLU A 89 -4.82 -2.01 11.42
CA GLU A 89 -4.30 -2.96 12.40
C GLU A 89 -3.52 -4.10 11.76
N ALA A 90 -4.06 -4.70 10.69
CA ALA A 90 -3.40 -5.80 9.99
C ALA A 90 -2.10 -5.34 9.32
N ILE A 91 -2.11 -4.17 8.69
CA ILE A 91 -0.91 -3.56 8.10
C ILE A 91 0.16 -3.33 9.17
N ARG A 92 -0.22 -2.77 10.33
CA ARG A 92 0.69 -2.55 11.46
C ARG A 92 1.24 -3.86 12.01
N ALA A 93 0.39 -4.87 12.16
CA ALA A 93 0.78 -6.19 12.66
C ALA A 93 1.79 -6.87 11.73
N LEU A 94 1.54 -6.90 10.42
CA LEU A 94 2.47 -7.51 9.46
C LEU A 94 3.82 -6.78 9.43
N ARG A 95 3.80 -5.44 9.49
CA ARG A 95 5.04 -4.62 9.56
C ARG A 95 5.84 -4.85 10.84
N THR A 96 5.18 -5.24 11.93
CA THR A 96 5.84 -5.49 13.23
C THR A 96 6.36 -6.92 13.32
N GLN A 97 5.56 -7.88 12.87
CA GLN A 97 5.88 -9.29 12.91
C GLN A 97 5.35 -9.97 11.66
N ASP A 98 6.27 -10.29 10.76
CA ASP A 98 5.95 -11.05 9.57
C ASP A 98 5.70 -12.52 9.94
N SER A 99 4.43 -12.91 9.96
CA SER A 99 3.97 -14.25 10.32
C SER A 99 2.92 -14.73 9.32
N ASP A 100 2.78 -16.05 9.17
CA ASP A 100 1.81 -16.63 8.23
C ASP A 100 0.38 -16.16 8.52
N ALA A 101 0.01 -16.06 9.79
CA ALA A 101 -1.30 -15.54 10.20
C ALA A 101 -1.51 -14.07 9.81
N ALA A 102 -0.47 -13.23 9.93
CA ALA A 102 -0.53 -11.83 9.50
C ALA A 102 -0.63 -11.71 7.96
N ARG A 103 0.13 -12.53 7.23
CA ARG A 103 0.07 -12.59 5.75
C ARG A 103 -1.30 -13.06 5.26
N GLU A 104 -1.87 -14.09 5.89
CA GLU A 104 -3.21 -14.59 5.58
C GLU A 104 -4.27 -13.50 5.82
N ARG A 105 -4.19 -12.76 6.93
CA ARG A 105 -5.10 -11.64 7.19
C ARG A 105 -4.99 -10.54 6.13
N ILE A 106 -3.77 -10.17 5.73
CA ILE A 106 -3.53 -9.19 4.65
C ILE A 106 -4.11 -9.68 3.32
N HIS A 107 -3.93 -10.97 3.00
CA HIS A 107 -4.51 -11.56 1.81
C HIS A 107 -6.03 -11.43 1.77
N HIS A 108 -6.72 -11.78 2.87
CA HIS A 108 -8.18 -11.66 2.96
C HIS A 108 -8.66 -10.21 2.81
N LEU A 109 -8.02 -9.28 3.51
CA LEU A 109 -8.35 -7.85 3.42
C LEU A 109 -8.12 -7.29 2.02
N ARG A 110 -7.06 -7.71 1.32
CA ARG A 110 -6.83 -7.31 -0.08
C ARG A 110 -7.96 -7.77 -0.99
N VAL A 111 -8.40 -9.03 -0.86
CA VAL A 111 -9.51 -9.58 -1.65
C VAL A 111 -10.80 -8.80 -1.38
N GLN A 112 -11.08 -8.49 -0.11
CA GLN A 112 -12.24 -7.68 0.27
C GLN A 112 -12.18 -6.27 -0.35
N ALA A 113 -11.05 -5.57 -0.21
CA ALA A 113 -10.86 -4.23 -0.77
C ALA A 113 -11.03 -4.21 -2.31
N GLU A 114 -10.56 -5.25 -3.01
CA GLU A 114 -10.75 -5.39 -4.47
C GLU A 114 -12.21 -5.62 -4.88
N ALA A 115 -13.01 -6.22 -3.99
CA ALA A 115 -14.45 -6.42 -4.22
C ALA A 115 -15.25 -5.14 -3.91
N GLU A 116 -14.85 -4.38 -2.90
CA GLU A 116 -15.54 -3.17 -2.45
C GLU A 116 -15.21 -1.95 -3.31
N ILE A 117 -13.95 -1.76 -3.73
CA ILE A 117 -13.54 -0.59 -4.51
C ILE A 117 -13.90 -0.79 -5.99
N PRO A 118 -14.78 0.05 -6.57
CA PRO A 118 -15.18 -0.09 -7.96
C PRO A 118 -14.01 0.11 -8.93
N LYS A 119 -13.95 -0.70 -10.00
CA LYS A 119 -12.91 -0.58 -11.03
C LYS A 119 -12.75 0.83 -11.62
N PRO A 120 -13.83 1.60 -11.89
CA PRO A 120 -13.69 2.97 -12.37
C PRO A 120 -12.97 3.89 -11.38
N VAL A 121 -13.23 3.71 -10.07
CA VAL A 121 -12.59 4.49 -8.99
C VAL A 121 -11.09 4.20 -8.95
N MET A 122 -10.71 2.92 -8.93
CA MET A 122 -9.31 2.51 -8.97
C MET A 122 -8.59 2.98 -10.25
N LYS A 123 -9.29 3.03 -11.39
CA LYS A 123 -8.74 3.56 -12.64
C LYS A 123 -8.43 5.06 -12.52
N SER A 124 -9.36 5.85 -11.99
CA SER A 124 -9.16 7.29 -11.76
C SER A 124 -8.02 7.54 -10.78
N TYR A 125 -7.94 6.77 -9.70
CA TYR A 125 -6.86 6.87 -8.73
C TYR A 125 -5.48 6.57 -9.32
N LYS A 126 -5.36 5.57 -10.21
CA LYS A 126 -4.10 5.30 -10.91
C LYS A 126 -3.68 6.43 -11.84
N ALA A 127 -4.63 7.08 -12.51
CA ALA A 127 -4.32 8.25 -13.34
C ALA A 127 -3.82 9.41 -12.47
N PHE A 128 -4.49 9.65 -11.33
CA PHE A 128 -4.06 10.64 -10.34
C PHE A 128 -2.62 10.41 -9.84
N LEU A 129 -2.24 9.18 -9.49
CA LEU A 129 -0.86 8.86 -9.10
C LEU A 129 0.13 9.05 -10.26
N HIS A 130 -0.25 8.63 -11.46
CA HIS A 130 0.60 8.78 -12.63
C HIS A 130 0.87 10.26 -12.90
N ASP A 131 -0.17 11.09 -12.98
CA ASP A 131 -0.03 12.49 -13.35
C ASP A 131 0.65 13.33 -12.26
N GLY A 132 0.54 12.93 -10.99
CA GLY A 132 1.11 13.67 -9.86
C GLY A 132 2.49 13.21 -9.41
N LEU A 133 2.84 11.93 -9.58
CA LEU A 133 4.00 11.33 -8.90
C LEU A 133 4.90 10.46 -9.79
N PHE A 134 4.35 9.76 -10.80
CA PHE A 134 5.11 8.80 -11.61
C PHE A 134 5.34 9.23 -13.07
N GLY A 135 4.69 10.31 -13.51
CA GLY A 135 4.69 10.84 -14.87
C GLY A 135 5.78 11.87 -15.17
#